data_AF-A0A8H9L3U6-F1
#
_entry.id   AF-A0A8H9L3U6-F1
#
_cell.length_a   1.000
_cell.length_b   1.000
_cell.length_c   1.000
_cell.angle_alpha   90.00
_cell.angle_beta   90.00
_cell.angle_gamma   90.00
#
_symmetry.space_group_name_H-M   'P 1'
#
loop_
_entity.id
_entity.type
_entity.pdbx_description
1 polymer ?
#
loop_
_entity_poly.entity_id
_entity_poly.type
_entity_poly.pdbx_seq_one_letter_code
_entity_poly.pdbx_strand_id
1 'polypeptide(L)'
;MRPHPAARPALTAALLLLPPALSGCAWGAYFPAITPLERQVNGVYEGEGNGPTGRVPYRLTLGLVERDGRASGSLVNLESRKVYAGSGSFKRLVDGTEITLQLFENGAHRANLYVVRRDTDGQVSLDGHLRTVLLGREALSYGVSLRPVPAQP
;
A
#
# COMPACT_ATOMS: atom_id res chain seq x y z
N MET A 1 62.28 -45.29 34.28
CA MET A 1 62.08 -43.88 34.67
C MET A 1 60.92 -43.31 33.85
N ARG A 2 59.86 -42.82 34.51
CA ARG A 2 58.80 -41.98 33.88
C ARG A 2 59.35 -40.55 33.68
N PRO A 3 58.89 -39.78 32.68
CA PRO A 3 57.66 -38.98 32.85
C PRO A 3 56.72 -38.93 31.63
N HIS A 4 55.41 -38.83 31.91
CA HIS A 4 54.40 -38.14 31.08
C HIS A 4 54.53 -36.63 31.34
N PRO A 5 54.23 -35.73 30.37
CA PRO A 5 52.85 -35.24 30.15
C PRO A 5 52.64 -34.81 28.66
N ALA A 6 51.57 -34.22 28.14
CA ALA A 6 50.27 -33.78 28.62
C ALA A 6 49.30 -33.69 27.40
N ALA A 7 48.02 -33.79 27.73
CA ALA A 7 46.81 -33.39 27.01
C ALA A 7 46.92 -32.38 25.85
N ARG A 8 46.13 -32.62 24.79
CA ARG A 8 45.36 -31.57 24.09
C ARG A 8 43.99 -32.12 23.63
N PRO A 9 42.87 -31.60 24.15
CA PRO A 9 41.55 -31.82 23.60
C PRO A 9 41.27 -30.76 22.53
N ALA A 10 40.90 -31.17 21.32
CA ALA A 10 40.46 -30.26 20.26
C ALA A 10 39.13 -30.79 19.68
N LEU A 11 38.11 -30.82 20.52
CA LEU A 11 36.76 -31.30 20.16
C LEU A 11 35.71 -30.33 20.72
N THR A 12 35.92 -29.03 20.51
CA THR A 12 35.00 -27.97 20.94
C THR A 12 34.88 -26.83 19.93
N ALA A 13 35.24 -27.06 18.66
CA ALA A 13 35.21 -26.03 17.61
C ALA A 13 34.09 -26.21 16.56
N ALA A 14 33.26 -27.25 16.65
CA ALA A 14 32.31 -27.59 15.59
C ALA A 14 30.86 -27.10 15.81
N LEU A 15 30.54 -26.46 16.94
CA LEU A 15 29.15 -26.14 17.32
C LEU A 15 28.79 -24.64 17.29
N LEU A 16 29.68 -23.76 16.83
CA LEU A 16 29.48 -22.30 16.86
C LEU A 16 29.22 -21.64 15.49
N LEU A 17 29.10 -22.42 14.40
CA LEU A 17 28.97 -21.86 13.04
C LEU A 17 27.56 -21.91 12.45
N LEU A 18 26.55 -22.36 13.20
CA LEU A 18 25.17 -22.49 12.70
C LEU A 18 24.22 -21.27 12.85
N PRO A 19 24.52 -20.13 13.52
CA PRO A 19 23.50 -19.10 13.70
C PRO A 19 23.31 -18.04 12.59
N PRO A 20 24.21 -17.77 11.61
CA PRO A 20 23.94 -16.66 10.69
C PRO A 20 22.97 -17.03 9.56
N ALA A 21 22.57 -18.31 9.44
CA ALA A 21 21.67 -18.77 8.38
C ALA A 21 20.18 -18.49 8.65
N LEU A 22 19.81 -17.98 9.83
CA LEU A 22 18.41 -17.76 10.22
C LEU A 22 18.02 -16.29 10.42
N SER A 23 18.95 -15.34 10.27
CA SER A 23 18.63 -13.90 10.30
C SER A 23 18.43 -13.33 8.89
N GLY A 24 17.67 -14.05 8.06
CA GLY A 24 17.06 -13.47 6.85
C GLY A 24 15.74 -12.81 7.23
N CYS A 25 15.77 -11.70 7.99
CA CYS A 25 14.61 -10.85 8.13
C CYS A 25 14.17 -10.44 6.73
N ALA A 26 12.93 -10.79 6.37
CA ALA A 26 12.32 -10.51 5.08
C ALA A 26 12.52 -9.05 4.66
N TRP A 27 13.56 -8.80 3.86
CA TRP A 27 13.65 -7.59 3.06
C TRP A 27 12.39 -7.56 2.20
N GLY A 28 11.63 -6.47 2.38
CA GLY A 28 10.25 -6.33 1.95
C GLY A 28 10.01 -6.99 0.61
N ALA A 29 9.00 -7.86 0.56
CA ALA A 29 8.53 -8.45 -0.67
C ALA A 29 8.03 -7.33 -1.59
N TYR A 30 8.96 -6.75 -2.33
CA TYR A 30 8.68 -5.92 -3.47
C TYR A 30 8.17 -6.87 -4.54
N PHE A 31 6.85 -6.99 -4.62
CA PHE A 31 6.21 -7.67 -5.73
C PHE A 31 6.18 -6.67 -6.89
N PRO A 32 7.11 -6.74 -7.86
CA PRO A 32 7.02 -5.88 -9.04
C PRO A 32 5.66 -6.12 -9.69
N ALA A 33 5.02 -5.08 -10.22
CA ALA A 33 3.78 -5.22 -10.95
C ALA A 33 3.97 -6.23 -12.10
N ILE A 34 3.38 -7.42 -11.95
CA ILE A 34 3.60 -8.56 -12.85
C ILE A 34 2.63 -8.43 -14.03
N THR A 35 1.43 -7.89 -13.80
CA THR A 35 0.40 -7.81 -14.84
C THR A 35 0.34 -6.43 -15.52
N PRO A 36 -0.19 -6.34 -16.76
CA PRO A 36 -0.42 -5.06 -17.43
C PRO A 36 -1.34 -4.13 -16.62
N LEU A 37 -2.36 -4.68 -15.95
CA LEU A 37 -3.27 -3.90 -15.11
C LEU A 37 -2.54 -3.32 -13.90
N GLU A 38 -1.74 -4.13 -13.21
CA GLU A 38 -0.95 -3.67 -12.07
C GLU A 38 -0.03 -2.51 -12.49
N ARG A 39 0.61 -2.60 -13.66
CA ARG A 39 1.45 -1.50 -14.19
C ARG A 39 0.67 -0.24 -14.55
N GLN A 40 -0.60 -0.36 -14.94
CA GLN A 40 -1.43 0.78 -15.28
C GLN A 40 -2.04 1.48 -14.06
N VAL A 41 -2.38 0.71 -13.03
CA VAL A 41 -3.13 1.18 -11.85
C VAL A 41 -2.19 1.52 -10.69
N ASN A 42 -1.11 0.78 -10.50
CA ASN A 42 -0.23 0.97 -9.35
C ASN A 42 0.57 2.27 -9.51
N GLY A 43 0.62 3.07 -8.45
CA GLY A 43 1.32 4.34 -8.50
C GLY A 43 0.86 5.31 -7.42
N VAL A 44 1.36 6.53 -7.53
CA VAL A 44 0.98 7.66 -6.67
C VAL A 44 0.06 8.57 -7.47
N TYR A 45 -1.03 9.00 -6.85
CA TYR A 45 -2.00 9.91 -7.42
C TYR A 45 -2.16 11.10 -6.49
N GLU A 46 -2.31 12.30 -7.05
CA GLU A 46 -2.53 13.53 -6.29
C GLU A 46 -3.70 14.31 -6.87
N GLY A 47 -4.37 15.03 -6.00
CA GLY A 47 -5.46 15.90 -6.41
C GLY A 47 -6.24 16.38 -5.20
N GLU A 48 -7.54 16.54 -5.37
CA GLU A 48 -8.37 17.25 -4.42
C GLU A 48 -9.66 16.50 -4.14
N GLY A 49 -10.07 16.52 -2.87
CA GLY A 49 -11.41 16.17 -2.44
C GLY A 49 -12.22 17.44 -2.20
N ASN A 50 -13.35 17.57 -2.87
CA ASN A 50 -14.28 18.68 -2.71
C ASN A 50 -15.54 18.19 -2.00
N GLY A 51 -15.90 18.79 -0.88
CA GLY A 51 -17.08 18.39 -0.12
C GLY A 51 -17.60 19.47 0.82
N PRO A 52 -18.46 19.10 1.78
CA PRO A 52 -19.20 20.07 2.60
C PRO A 52 -18.30 20.92 3.51
N THR A 53 -17.10 20.43 3.85
CA THR A 53 -16.12 21.16 4.66
C THR A 53 -15.08 21.90 3.83
N GLY A 54 -15.28 22.00 2.51
CA GLY A 54 -14.37 22.67 1.59
C GLY A 54 -13.54 21.71 0.72
N ARG A 55 -12.43 22.25 0.21
CA ARG A 55 -11.48 21.57 -0.67
C ARG A 55 -10.27 21.11 0.14
N VAL A 56 -9.91 19.84 0.02
CA VAL A 56 -8.79 19.24 0.73
C VAL A 56 -7.85 18.55 -0.25
N PRO A 57 -6.54 18.86 -0.25
CA PRO A 57 -5.57 18.20 -1.10
C PRO A 57 -5.23 16.80 -0.57
N TYR A 58 -5.22 15.81 -1.45
CA TYR A 58 -4.93 14.41 -1.12
C TYR A 58 -3.85 13.81 -2.00
N ARG A 59 -3.07 12.90 -1.42
CA ARG A 59 -2.16 11.98 -2.13
C ARG A 59 -2.57 10.55 -1.85
N LEU A 60 -2.86 9.77 -2.88
CA LEU A 60 -3.17 8.35 -2.81
C LEU A 60 -2.00 7.54 -3.37
N THR A 61 -1.40 6.68 -2.57
CA THR A 61 -0.54 5.60 -3.06
C THR A 61 -1.40 4.36 -3.23
N LEU A 62 -1.46 3.81 -4.44
CA LEU A 62 -2.30 2.66 -4.77
C LEU A 62 -1.46 1.48 -5.24
N GLY A 63 -1.77 0.31 -4.71
CA GLY A 63 -1.24 -0.99 -5.13
C GLY A 63 -2.37 -1.97 -5.37
N LEU A 64 -2.34 -2.64 -6.51
CA LEU A 64 -3.28 -3.67 -6.92
C LEU A 64 -2.50 -4.98 -7.07
N VAL A 65 -3.13 -6.06 -6.62
CA VAL A 65 -2.62 -7.43 -6.78
C VAL A 65 -3.69 -8.22 -7.51
N GLU A 66 -3.49 -8.46 -8.80
CA GLU A 66 -4.50 -9.04 -9.68
C GLU A 66 -4.82 -10.47 -9.28
N ARG A 67 -3.79 -11.24 -8.91
CA ARG A 67 -3.91 -12.64 -8.48
C ARG A 67 -4.88 -12.82 -7.30
N ASP A 68 -4.87 -11.87 -6.38
CA ASP A 68 -5.67 -11.93 -5.15
C ASP A 68 -6.98 -11.15 -5.26
N GLY A 69 -7.22 -10.45 -6.37
CA GLY A 69 -8.39 -9.57 -6.54
C GLY A 69 -8.43 -8.42 -5.54
N ARG A 70 -7.29 -8.05 -4.96
CA ARG A 70 -7.17 -7.07 -3.87
C ARG A 70 -6.54 -5.78 -4.34
N ALA A 71 -7.04 -4.69 -3.77
CA ALA A 71 -6.43 -3.38 -3.83
C ALA A 71 -6.02 -2.95 -2.42
N SER A 72 -4.89 -2.30 -2.30
CA SER A 72 -4.37 -1.71 -1.09
C SER A 72 -3.77 -0.35 -1.38
N GLY A 73 -3.63 0.48 -0.37
CA GLY A 73 -3.05 1.80 -0.57
C GLY A 73 -2.95 2.61 0.70
N SER A 74 -2.50 3.85 0.54
CA SER A 74 -2.55 4.85 1.61
C SER A 74 -3.05 6.17 1.05
N LEU A 75 -4.04 6.75 1.71
CA LEU A 75 -4.52 8.09 1.42
C LEU A 75 -3.93 9.06 2.45
N VAL A 76 -3.27 10.10 1.98
CA VAL A 76 -2.68 11.14 2.82
C VAL A 76 -3.43 12.43 2.58
N ASN A 77 -3.99 13.02 3.63
CA ASN A 77 -4.44 14.40 3.61
C ASN A 77 -3.20 15.30 3.68
N LEU A 78 -2.93 16.07 2.63
CA LEU A 78 -1.72 16.89 2.53
C LEU A 78 -1.79 18.15 3.41
N GLU A 79 -3.00 18.61 3.74
CA GLU A 79 -3.22 19.75 4.64
C GLU A 79 -3.00 19.35 6.10
N SER A 80 -3.65 18.28 6.55
CA SER A 80 -3.57 17.83 7.95
C SER A 80 -2.45 16.82 8.22
N ARG A 81 -1.76 16.35 7.16
CA ARG A 81 -0.74 15.27 7.18
C ARG A 81 -1.22 13.95 7.79
N LYS A 82 -2.54 13.72 7.80
CA LYS A 82 -3.12 12.47 8.29
C LYS A 82 -3.00 11.38 7.25
N VAL A 83 -2.65 10.18 7.68
CA VAL A 83 -2.47 9.02 6.81
C VAL A 83 -3.55 8.00 7.13
N TYR A 84 -4.21 7.52 6.08
CA TYR A 84 -5.21 6.48 6.14
C TYR A 84 -4.72 5.26 5.37
N ALA A 85 -4.60 4.12 6.05
CA ALA A 85 -4.27 2.85 5.39
C ALA A 85 -5.52 2.28 4.73
N GLY A 86 -5.43 1.92 3.46
CA GLY A 86 -6.52 1.45 2.62
C GLY A 86 -6.38 -0.01 2.23
N SER A 87 -7.48 -0.76 2.29
CA SER A 87 -7.58 -2.10 1.71
C SER A 87 -8.96 -2.36 1.15
N GLY A 88 -9.04 -3.17 0.10
CA GLY A 88 -10.31 -3.53 -0.51
C GLY A 88 -10.12 -4.30 -1.81
N SER A 89 -10.99 -4.01 -2.78
CA SER A 89 -11.10 -4.75 -4.02
C SER A 89 -11.11 -3.83 -5.22
N PHE A 90 -10.96 -4.42 -6.39
CA PHE A 90 -11.12 -3.73 -7.66
C PHE A 90 -11.98 -4.55 -8.61
N LYS A 91 -12.53 -3.89 -9.62
CA LYS A 91 -13.30 -4.49 -10.70
C LYS A 91 -12.90 -3.86 -12.02
N ARG A 92 -12.61 -4.69 -13.02
CA ARG A 92 -12.40 -4.22 -14.39
C ARG A 92 -13.74 -3.81 -15.00
N LEU A 93 -13.77 -2.62 -15.57
CA LEU A 93 -14.88 -2.10 -16.37
C LEU A 93 -14.48 -2.11 -17.85
N VAL A 94 -15.43 -1.83 -18.73
CA VAL A 94 -15.16 -1.71 -20.18
C VAL A 94 -14.29 -0.48 -20.47
N ASP A 95 -14.49 0.61 -19.72
CA ASP A 95 -13.88 1.93 -19.90
C ASP A 95 -12.88 2.30 -18.78
N GLY A 96 -12.53 1.35 -17.90
CA GLY A 96 -11.68 1.68 -16.75
C GLY A 96 -11.55 0.59 -15.70
N THR A 97 -11.12 0.99 -14.50
CA THR A 97 -11.02 0.10 -13.33
C THR A 97 -11.66 0.77 -12.12
N GLU A 98 -12.70 0.16 -11.59
CA GLU A 98 -13.31 0.57 -10.33
C GLU A 98 -12.49 0.02 -9.16
N ILE A 99 -12.20 0.88 -8.19
CA ILE A 99 -11.41 0.57 -7.00
C ILE A 99 -12.23 1.00 -5.79
N THR A 100 -12.39 0.08 -4.84
CA THR A 100 -13.05 0.33 -3.57
C THR A 100 -12.08 0.04 -2.43
N LEU A 101 -11.78 1.05 -1.61
CA LEU A 101 -10.89 0.92 -0.46
C LEU A 101 -11.63 1.31 0.83
N GLN A 102 -11.51 0.49 1.86
CA GLN A 102 -11.85 0.85 3.23
C GLN A 102 -10.61 1.47 3.86
N LEU A 103 -10.77 2.67 4.43
CA LEU A 103 -9.69 3.49 4.96
C LEU A 103 -9.70 3.48 6.49
N PHE A 104 -8.53 3.19 7.07
CA PHE A 104 -8.32 3.05 8.50
C PHE A 104 -7.28 4.04 9.01
N GLU A 105 -7.53 4.62 10.18
CA GLU A 105 -6.59 5.46 10.94
C GLU A 105 -6.41 4.81 12.31
N ASN A 106 -5.18 4.42 12.67
CA ASN A 106 -4.87 3.76 13.95
C ASN A 106 -5.77 2.54 14.26
N GLY A 107 -6.08 1.74 13.24
CA GLY A 107 -6.95 0.55 13.35
C GLY A 107 -8.45 0.83 13.36
N ALA A 108 -8.89 2.10 13.44
CA ALA A 108 -10.29 2.47 13.35
C ALA A 108 -10.71 2.74 11.90
N HIS A 109 -11.85 2.21 11.47
CA HIS A 109 -12.44 2.50 10.16
C HIS A 109 -12.92 3.95 10.12
N ARG A 110 -12.42 4.74 9.17
CA ARG A 110 -12.68 6.19 9.08
C ARG A 110 -13.37 6.62 7.80
N ALA A 111 -13.20 5.89 6.72
CA ALA A 111 -13.82 6.25 5.46
C ALA A 111 -13.84 5.07 4.48
N ASN A 112 -14.62 5.22 3.42
CA ASN A 112 -14.58 4.39 2.23
C ASN A 112 -14.24 5.28 1.03
N LEU A 113 -13.32 4.83 0.19
CA LEU A 113 -12.93 5.48 -1.05
C LEU A 113 -13.44 4.64 -2.22
N TYR A 114 -14.25 5.25 -3.07
CA TYR A 114 -14.80 4.65 -4.28
C TYR A 114 -14.33 5.48 -5.46
N VAL A 115 -13.46 4.92 -6.29
CA VAL A 115 -12.85 5.66 -7.41
C VAL A 115 -12.79 4.80 -8.65
N VAL A 116 -12.93 5.43 -9.80
CA VAL A 116 -12.79 4.78 -11.11
C VAL A 116 -11.58 5.39 -11.79
N ARG A 117 -10.60 4.53 -12.12
CA ARG A 117 -9.52 4.90 -13.02
C ARG A 117 -10.05 4.92 -14.44
N ARG A 118 -9.96 6.07 -15.12
CA ARG A 118 -10.22 6.20 -16.56
C ARG A 118 -8.97 6.68 -17.27
N ASP A 119 -8.87 6.30 -18.53
CA ASP A 119 -7.88 6.81 -19.47
C ASP A 119 -8.67 7.37 -20.66
N THR A 120 -8.61 8.68 -20.84
CA THR A 120 -9.34 9.37 -21.91
C THR A 120 -8.35 10.25 -22.64
N ASP A 121 -8.11 9.95 -23.92
CA ASP A 121 -7.17 10.68 -24.77
C ASP A 121 -5.75 10.81 -24.17
N GLY A 122 -5.29 9.77 -23.47
CA GLY A 122 -3.98 9.74 -22.81
C GLY A 122 -3.93 10.51 -21.49
N GLN A 123 -5.06 11.06 -21.03
CA GLN A 123 -5.20 11.61 -19.69
C GLN A 123 -5.77 10.57 -18.75
N VAL A 124 -4.96 10.17 -17.78
CA VAL A 124 -5.36 9.25 -16.71
C VAL A 124 -5.93 10.06 -15.56
N SER A 125 -7.12 9.67 -15.10
CA SER A 125 -7.76 10.23 -13.92
C SER A 125 -8.28 9.13 -13.00
N LEU A 126 -8.38 9.45 -11.72
CA LEU A 126 -8.97 8.62 -10.68
C LEU A 126 -10.08 9.43 -10.00
N ASP A 127 -11.31 9.23 -10.44
CA ASP A 127 -12.45 10.06 -10.03
C ASP A 127 -13.48 9.25 -9.26
N GLY A 128 -14.09 9.87 -8.25
CA GLY A 128 -15.18 9.26 -7.51
C GLY A 128 -15.48 9.97 -6.19
N HIS A 129 -15.65 9.19 -5.13
CA HIS A 129 -16.12 9.68 -3.84
C HIS A 129 -15.33 9.11 -2.66
N LEU A 130 -14.99 9.98 -1.72
CA LEU A 130 -14.53 9.64 -0.38
C LEU A 130 -15.71 9.83 0.57
N ARG A 131 -16.10 8.78 1.28
CA ARG A 131 -17.20 8.80 2.25
C ARG A 131 -16.67 8.56 3.64
N THR A 132 -16.76 9.55 4.52
CA THR A 132 -16.32 9.38 5.90
C THR A 132 -17.32 8.53 6.67
N VAL A 133 -16.79 7.75 7.61
CA VAL A 133 -17.55 6.88 8.50
C VAL A 133 -17.50 7.49 9.89
N LEU A 134 -18.68 7.85 10.39
CA LEU A 134 -18.89 8.34 11.74
C LEU A 134 -19.82 7.36 12.45
N LEU A 135 -19.37 6.81 13.58
CA LEU A 135 -20.15 5.86 14.40
C LEU A 135 -20.66 4.65 13.58
N GLY A 136 -19.84 4.13 12.66
CA GLY A 136 -20.19 2.97 11.83
C GLY A 136 -21.15 3.26 10.67
N ARG A 137 -21.48 4.53 10.41
CA ARG A 137 -22.33 4.94 9.29
C ARG A 137 -21.59 5.93 8.39
N GLU A 138 -21.80 5.80 7.08
CA GLU A 138 -21.31 6.80 6.14
C GLU A 138 -22.05 8.12 6.38
N ALA A 139 -21.30 9.21 6.53
CA ALA A 139 -21.84 10.49 6.95
C ALA A 139 -21.55 11.61 5.95
N LEU A 140 -20.28 11.88 5.65
CA LEU A 140 -19.89 12.99 4.77
C LEU A 140 -19.29 12.43 3.48
N SER A 141 -19.79 12.90 2.34
CA SER A 141 -19.25 12.54 1.03
C SER A 141 -18.48 13.71 0.43
N TYR A 142 -17.31 13.40 -0.11
CA TYR A 142 -16.42 14.29 -0.83
C TYR A 142 -16.25 13.73 -2.23
N GLY A 143 -16.45 14.56 -3.26
CA GLY A 143 -16.04 14.21 -4.62
C GLY A 143 -14.52 14.29 -4.71
N VAL A 144 -13.87 13.23 -5.20
CA VAL A 144 -12.41 13.18 -5.30
C VAL A 144 -12.03 13.07 -6.77
N SER A 145 -11.04 13.86 -7.18
CA SER A 145 -10.41 13.76 -8.49
C SER A 145 -8.90 13.76 -8.30
N LEU A 146 -8.25 12.66 -8.66
CA LEU A 146 -6.80 12.49 -8.55
C LEU A 146 -6.19 12.21 -9.92
N ARG A 147 -4.95 12.64 -10.11
CA ARG A 147 -4.16 12.44 -11.31
C ARG A 147 -2.87 11.70 -10.94
N PRO A 148 -2.34 10.83 -11.81
CA PRO A 148 -1.08 10.16 -11.52
C PRO A 148 0.05 11.19 -11.38
N VAL A 149 0.89 10.98 -10.39
CA VAL A 149 2.14 11.71 -10.22
C VAL A 149 3.20 10.97 -11.02
N PRO A 150 3.88 11.62 -11.98
CA PRO A 150 4.98 10.98 -12.69
C PRO A 150 6.06 10.58 -11.68
N ALA A 151 6.49 9.32 -11.73
CA ALA A 151 7.61 8.87 -10.92
C ALA A 151 8.84 9.73 -11.28
N GLN A 152 9.41 10.44 -10.29
CA GLN A 152 10.67 11.14 -10.51
C GLN A 152 11.76 10.11 -10.85
N PRO A 153 12.59 10.40 -11.87
CA PRO A 153 13.65 9.49 -12.33
C PRO A 153 14.75 9.26 -11.29
#